data_AF-A0A930PAS7-F1
#
_entry.id   AF-A0A930PAS7-F1
#
_cell.length_a   1.000
_cell.length_b   1.000
_cell.length_c   1.000
_cell.angle_alpha   90.00
_cell.angle_beta   90.00
_cell.angle_gamma   90.00
#
_symmetry.space_group_name_H-M   'P 1'
#
loop_
_entity.id
_entity.type
_entity.pdbx_description
1 polymer ?
#
loop_
_entity_poly.entity_id
_entity_poly.type
_entity_poly.pdbx_seq_one_letter_code
_entity_poly.pdbx_strand_id
1 'polypeptide(L)'
;KKYDGLVYVPTDDKGDKVSTPIHASDIGRGVGYTAVQNRMQKSKQAIKPLIPAIRNKVLQTMRTSPKTEEELQQRLEEQGLRVVIRKNEGGRIYGITFIDDKEGIALNGSRLGKGYAANVFNGYFSNPTHNPFLDETLYGSLSARLDQSATVHPSQLNTEESDNLVDELIEDMADGSFLSTGNDDWKEAAWQRKLRKLSKVNIRRRKH
;
A
#
# COMPACT_ATOMS: atom_id res chain seq x y z
N LYS A 1 -7.03 18.11 24.75
CA LYS A 1 -6.05 17.09 24.27
C LYS A 1 -6.80 16.12 23.38
N LYS A 2 -6.34 15.91 22.15
CA LYS A 2 -6.86 14.86 21.26
C LYS A 2 -6.20 13.55 21.69
N TYR A 3 -6.99 12.56 22.06
CA TYR A 3 -6.50 11.22 22.39
C TYR A 3 -6.67 10.35 21.16
N ASP A 4 -5.56 9.86 20.62
CA ASP A 4 -5.59 8.87 19.56
C ASP A 4 -5.57 7.48 20.21
N GLY A 5 -6.60 6.68 19.93
CA GLY A 5 -6.79 5.36 20.51
C GLY A 5 -7.49 4.44 19.52
N LEU A 6 -7.29 3.14 19.69
CA LEU A 6 -7.91 2.11 18.85
C LEU A 6 -8.89 1.29 19.70
N VAL A 7 -10.05 1.01 19.14
CA VAL A 7 -11.04 0.09 19.69
C VAL A 7 -11.37 -0.97 18.66
N TYR A 8 -11.63 -2.18 19.12
CA TYR A 8 -12.01 -3.32 18.30
C TYR A 8 -13.47 -3.66 18.55
N VAL A 9 -14.21 -3.98 17.49
CA VAL A 9 -15.61 -4.39 17.60
C VAL A 9 -15.76 -5.72 16.87
N PRO A 10 -16.13 -6.80 17.58
CA PRO A 10 -16.57 -8.03 16.94
C PRO A 10 -17.75 -7.77 16.01
N THR A 11 -17.69 -8.34 14.81
CA THR A 11 -18.76 -8.29 13.80
C THR A 11 -19.34 -9.68 13.55
N ASP A 12 -20.59 -9.77 13.13
CA ASP A 12 -21.16 -11.01 12.59
C ASP A 12 -20.65 -11.31 11.17
N ASP A 13 -21.22 -12.34 10.55
CA ASP A 13 -20.96 -12.77 9.18
C ASP A 13 -21.38 -11.73 8.12
N LYS A 14 -22.26 -10.78 8.48
CA LYS A 14 -22.71 -9.67 7.63
C LYS A 14 -21.88 -8.40 7.84
N GLY A 15 -20.99 -8.39 8.82
CA GLY A 15 -20.18 -7.23 9.19
C GLY A 15 -20.86 -6.29 10.17
N ASP A 16 -22.04 -6.64 10.70
CA ASP A 16 -22.76 -5.85 11.68
C ASP A 16 -22.14 -6.01 13.07
N LYS A 17 -22.13 -4.92 13.85
CA LYS A 17 -21.54 -4.92 15.19
C LYS A 17 -22.38 -5.77 16.14
N VAL A 18 -21.78 -6.80 16.74
CA VAL A 18 -22.49 -7.71 17.66
C VAL A 18 -22.19 -7.49 19.13
N SER A 19 -21.31 -6.55 19.48
CA SER A 19 -20.95 -6.31 20.88
C SER A 19 -20.38 -4.92 21.14
N THR A 20 -20.17 -4.61 22.43
CA THR A 20 -19.52 -3.39 22.88
C THR A 20 -18.07 -3.33 22.41
N PRO A 21 -17.57 -2.17 21.93
CA PRO A 21 -16.17 -2.01 21.57
C PRO A 21 -15.22 -2.35 22.72
N ILE A 22 -14.14 -3.05 22.39
CA ILE A 22 -13.06 -3.46 23.28
C ILE A 22 -11.89 -2.49 23.07
N HIS A 23 -11.39 -1.85 24.12
CA HIS A 23 -10.21 -1.00 23.98
C HIS A 23 -8.98 -1.84 23.63
N ALA A 24 -8.14 -1.36 22.71
CA ALA A 24 -6.91 -2.08 22.33
C ALA A 24 -5.98 -2.34 23.53
N SER A 25 -5.99 -1.45 24.53
CA SER A 25 -5.25 -1.60 25.78
C SER A 25 -5.66 -2.83 26.59
N ASP A 26 -6.91 -3.27 26.45
CA ASP A 26 -7.46 -4.41 27.18
C ASP A 26 -7.13 -5.74 26.48
N ILE A 27 -6.84 -5.71 25.17
CA ILE A 27 -6.41 -6.88 24.40
C ILE A 27 -4.93 -7.17 24.63
N GLY A 28 -4.08 -6.14 24.55
CA GLY A 28 -2.64 -6.25 24.86
C GLY A 28 -1.70 -5.59 23.86
N ARG A 29 -0.42 -5.89 23.99
CA ARG A 29 0.65 -5.27 23.19
C ARG A 29 0.60 -5.75 21.74
N GLY A 30 0.85 -4.84 20.81
CA GLY A 30 0.94 -5.15 19.36
C GLY A 30 -0.35 -4.91 18.59
N VAL A 31 -1.46 -4.66 19.30
CA VAL A 31 -2.77 -4.30 18.74
C VAL A 31 -3.17 -2.87 19.11
N GLY A 32 -2.32 -2.14 19.83
CA GLY A 32 -2.52 -0.71 20.11
C GLY A 32 -2.36 0.18 18.86
N TYR A 33 -2.86 1.40 18.95
CA TYR A 33 -2.79 2.41 17.88
C TYR A 33 -1.39 2.55 17.27
N THR A 34 -0.37 2.78 18.10
CA THR A 34 1.03 2.91 17.65
C THR A 34 1.55 1.66 16.95
N ALA A 35 1.14 0.47 17.39
CA ALA A 35 1.58 -0.79 16.79
C ALA A 35 1.04 -0.93 15.36
N VAL A 36 -0.23 -0.58 15.16
CA VAL A 36 -0.89 -0.56 13.86
C VAL A 36 -0.26 0.48 12.94
N GLN A 37 -0.03 1.71 13.44
CA GLN A 37 0.65 2.75 12.65
C GLN A 37 2.05 2.34 12.22
N ASN A 38 2.85 1.77 13.12
CA ASN A 38 4.19 1.26 12.78
C ASN A 38 4.13 0.15 11.73
N ARG A 39 3.13 -0.74 11.79
CA ARG A 39 2.92 -1.78 10.79
C ARG A 39 2.54 -1.19 9.43
N MET A 40 1.66 -0.18 9.41
CA MET A 40 1.28 0.53 8.18
C MET A 40 2.48 1.23 7.55
N GLN A 41 3.32 1.90 8.34
CA GLN A 41 4.51 2.58 7.83
C GLN A 41 5.53 1.59 7.25
N LYS A 42 5.78 0.47 7.94
CA LYS A 42 6.62 -0.61 7.42
C LYS A 42 6.07 -1.20 6.13
N SER A 43 4.75 -1.40 6.05
CA SER A 43 4.10 -1.87 4.83
C SER A 43 4.26 -0.88 3.68
N LYS A 44 4.15 0.43 3.96
CA LYS A 44 4.34 1.49 2.95
C LYS A 44 5.75 1.47 2.37
N GLN A 45 6.77 1.19 3.18
CA GLN A 45 8.16 1.07 2.71
C GLN A 45 8.40 -0.24 1.97
N ALA A 46 7.92 -1.36 2.50
CA ALA A 46 8.11 -2.69 1.91
C ALA A 46 7.51 -2.82 0.51
N ILE A 47 6.44 -2.08 0.21
CA ILE A 47 5.76 -2.15 -1.08
C ILE A 47 6.41 -1.30 -2.18
N LYS A 48 7.15 -0.23 -1.83
CA LYS A 48 7.82 0.66 -2.80
C LYS A 48 8.62 -0.10 -3.89
N PRO A 49 9.48 -1.08 -3.57
CA PRO A 49 10.24 -1.81 -4.60
C PRO A 49 9.40 -2.72 -5.49
N LEU A 50 8.17 -3.07 -5.08
CA LEU A 50 7.28 -3.98 -5.83
C LEU A 50 6.39 -3.22 -6.84
N ILE A 51 6.21 -1.91 -6.67
CA ILE A 51 5.37 -1.07 -7.53
C ILE A 51 5.77 -1.16 -9.02
N PRO A 52 7.06 -1.09 -9.42
CA PRO A 52 7.44 -1.17 -10.83
C PRO A 52 7.05 -2.50 -11.50
N ALA A 53 7.15 -3.61 -10.76
CA ALA A 53 6.78 -4.93 -11.27
C ALA A 53 5.28 -5.01 -11.56
N ILE A 54 4.45 -4.50 -10.64
CA ILE A 54 2.99 -4.44 -10.83
C ILE A 54 2.63 -3.50 -11.97
N ARG A 55 3.23 -2.30 -12.03
CA ARG A 55 3.05 -1.35 -13.15
C ARG A 55 3.29 -2.02 -14.49
N ASN A 56 4.41 -2.74 -14.61
CA ASN A 56 4.75 -3.44 -15.85
C ASN A 56 3.71 -4.51 -16.22
N LYS A 57 3.26 -5.35 -15.29
CA LYS A 57 2.20 -6.37 -15.57
C LYS A 57 0.92 -5.71 -16.07
N VAL A 58 0.48 -4.64 -15.40
CA VAL A 58 -0.74 -3.89 -15.77
C VAL A 58 -0.58 -3.24 -17.14
N LEU A 59 0.55 -2.56 -17.38
CA LEU A 59 0.83 -1.89 -18.65
C LEU A 59 0.86 -2.88 -19.81
N GLN A 60 1.61 -3.99 -19.67
CA GLN A 60 1.68 -5.04 -20.70
C GLN A 60 0.29 -5.56 -21.05
N THR A 61 -0.52 -5.86 -20.03
CA THR A 61 -1.88 -6.35 -20.24
C THR A 61 -2.74 -5.31 -20.93
N MET A 62 -2.69 -4.05 -20.51
CA MET A 62 -3.49 -3.01 -21.14
C MET A 62 -3.08 -2.72 -22.58
N ARG A 63 -1.81 -2.89 -22.95
CA ARG A 63 -1.35 -2.74 -24.35
C ARG A 63 -1.91 -3.81 -25.28
N THR A 64 -2.25 -4.99 -24.76
CA THR A 64 -2.99 -6.01 -25.52
C THR A 64 -4.47 -5.65 -25.76
N SER A 65 -4.90 -4.48 -25.27
CA SER A 65 -6.22 -3.90 -25.51
C SER A 65 -7.41 -4.83 -25.17
N PRO A 66 -7.53 -5.28 -23.90
CA PRO A 66 -8.63 -6.13 -23.47
C PRO A 66 -9.97 -5.43 -23.69
N LYS A 67 -10.94 -6.14 -24.27
CA LYS A 67 -12.26 -5.57 -24.63
C LYS A 67 -13.21 -5.50 -23.45
N THR A 68 -12.98 -6.31 -22.42
CA THR A 68 -13.85 -6.42 -21.25
C THR A 68 -13.03 -6.38 -19.96
N GLU A 69 -13.71 -6.06 -18.85
CA GLU A 69 -13.10 -6.07 -17.52
C GLU A 69 -12.74 -7.49 -17.08
N GLU A 70 -13.54 -8.47 -17.49
CA GLU A 70 -13.33 -9.89 -17.26
C GLU A 70 -12.06 -10.37 -17.98
N GLU A 71 -11.86 -9.94 -19.22
CA GLU A 71 -10.64 -10.25 -19.98
C GLU A 71 -9.39 -9.61 -19.36
N LEU A 72 -9.50 -8.38 -18.84
CA LEU A 72 -8.42 -7.76 -18.07
C LEU A 72 -8.10 -8.56 -16.81
N GLN A 73 -9.12 -8.97 -16.05
CA GLN A 73 -8.97 -9.76 -14.83
C GLN A 73 -8.29 -11.09 -15.14
N GLN A 74 -8.78 -11.82 -16.14
CA GLN A 74 -8.23 -13.12 -16.55
C GLN A 74 -6.75 -13.01 -16.95
N ARG A 75 -6.40 -12.06 -17.82
CA ARG A 75 -5.00 -11.90 -18.30
C ARG A 75 -4.03 -11.50 -17.19
N LEU A 76 -4.48 -10.72 -16.22
CA LEU A 76 -3.65 -10.36 -15.07
C LEU A 76 -3.55 -11.51 -14.07
N GLU A 77 -4.61 -12.30 -13.89
CA GLU A 77 -4.61 -13.49 -13.05
C GLU A 77 -3.64 -14.55 -13.59
N GLU A 78 -3.56 -14.74 -14.91
CA GLU A 78 -2.53 -15.56 -15.57
C GLU A 78 -1.09 -15.11 -15.27
N GLN A 79 -0.89 -13.82 -14.95
CA GLN A 79 0.39 -13.24 -14.51
C GLN A 79 0.54 -13.20 -12.98
N GLY A 80 -0.35 -13.88 -12.25
CA GLY A 80 -0.36 -13.94 -10.79
C GLY A 80 -0.78 -12.63 -10.12
N LEU A 81 -1.59 -11.80 -10.79
CA LEU A 81 -2.10 -10.54 -10.27
C LEU A 81 -3.63 -10.50 -10.36
N ARG A 82 -4.31 -10.61 -9.22
CA ARG A 82 -5.78 -10.46 -9.19
C ARG A 82 -6.16 -8.99 -9.22
N VAL A 83 -7.33 -8.70 -9.82
CA VAL A 83 -7.87 -7.34 -9.90
C VAL A 83 -9.26 -7.29 -9.30
N VAL A 84 -9.50 -6.32 -8.42
CA VAL A 84 -10.82 -6.01 -7.88
C VAL A 84 -11.25 -4.65 -8.42
N ILE A 85 -12.28 -4.66 -9.25
CA ILE A 85 -12.89 -3.47 -9.83
C ILE A 85 -14.15 -3.12 -9.03
N ARG A 86 -14.26 -1.87 -8.59
CA ARG A 86 -15.43 -1.35 -7.87
C ARG A 86 -16.18 -0.36 -8.74
N LYS A 87 -17.47 -0.59 -8.90
CA LYS A 87 -18.38 0.23 -9.71
C LYS A 87 -19.49 0.83 -8.87
N ASN A 88 -19.93 2.02 -9.24
CA ASN A 88 -21.16 2.58 -8.71
C ASN A 88 -22.39 2.00 -9.44
N GLU A 89 -23.60 2.38 -9.03
CA GLU A 89 -24.85 1.95 -9.64
C GLU A 89 -24.95 2.28 -11.14
N GLY A 90 -24.32 3.38 -11.56
CA GLY A 90 -24.23 3.79 -12.97
C GLY A 90 -23.16 3.06 -13.78
N GLY A 91 -22.51 2.03 -13.23
CA GLY A 91 -21.47 1.25 -13.90
C GLY A 91 -20.09 1.93 -13.99
N ARG A 92 -19.93 3.15 -13.48
CA ARG A 92 -18.64 3.87 -13.46
C ARG A 92 -17.68 3.18 -12.51
N ILE A 93 -16.49 2.86 -13.00
CA ILE A 93 -15.39 2.37 -12.17
C ILE A 93 -14.88 3.54 -11.32
N TYR A 94 -15.06 3.45 -10.00
CA TYR A 94 -14.55 4.43 -9.04
C TYR A 94 -13.32 3.93 -8.29
N GLY A 95 -13.06 2.62 -8.32
CA GLY A 95 -11.91 2.01 -7.67
C GLY A 95 -11.40 0.80 -8.43
N ILE A 96 -10.08 0.64 -8.48
CA ILE A 96 -9.41 -0.55 -8.97
C ILE A 96 -8.28 -0.89 -7.99
N THR A 97 -8.21 -2.15 -7.58
CA THR A 97 -7.20 -2.66 -6.65
C THR A 97 -6.54 -3.89 -7.25
N PHE A 98 -5.21 -3.91 -7.27
CA PHE A 98 -4.37 -5.01 -7.74
C PHE A 98 -3.82 -5.78 -6.55
N ILE A 99 -3.93 -7.10 -6.57
CA ILE A 99 -3.57 -7.98 -5.47
C ILE A 99 -2.58 -9.03 -5.98
N ASP A 100 -1.39 -9.06 -5.40
CA ASP A 100 -0.40 -10.11 -5.62
C ASP A 100 -0.42 -11.04 -4.40
N ASP A 101 -1.02 -12.21 -4.56
CA ASP A 101 -1.18 -13.17 -3.47
C ASP A 101 0.14 -13.80 -3.03
N LYS A 102 1.12 -13.86 -3.93
CA LYS A 102 2.44 -14.43 -3.63
C LYS A 102 3.22 -13.51 -2.70
N GLU A 103 3.23 -12.21 -3.02
CA GLU A 103 3.92 -11.20 -2.21
C GLU A 103 3.05 -10.70 -1.02
N GLY A 104 1.77 -11.07 -0.99
CA GLY A 104 0.83 -10.69 0.07
C GLY A 104 0.51 -9.19 0.08
N ILE A 105 0.47 -8.56 -1.10
CA ILE A 105 0.28 -7.11 -1.25
C ILE A 105 -1.00 -6.76 -1.99
N ALA A 106 -1.56 -5.60 -1.63
CA ALA A 106 -2.69 -5.00 -2.33
C ALA A 106 -2.44 -3.51 -2.58
N LEU A 107 -2.57 -3.08 -3.83
CA LEU A 107 -2.36 -1.69 -4.26
C LEU A 107 -3.57 -1.15 -4.99
N ASN A 108 -4.06 0.01 -4.57
CA ASN A 108 -5.01 0.77 -5.37
C ASN A 108 -4.30 1.28 -6.63
N GLY A 109 -5.02 1.35 -7.75
CA GLY A 109 -4.44 1.83 -9.00
C GLY A 109 -3.83 3.23 -8.90
N SER A 110 -4.43 4.12 -8.10
CA SER A 110 -3.86 5.46 -7.84
C SER A 110 -2.48 5.43 -7.15
N ARG A 111 -2.15 4.36 -6.42
CA ARG A 111 -0.81 4.15 -5.81
C ARG A 111 0.22 3.65 -6.83
N LEU A 112 -0.24 3.15 -7.98
CA LEU A 112 0.63 2.88 -9.13
C LEU A 112 0.85 4.14 -9.98
N GLY A 113 0.28 5.30 -9.63
CA GLY A 113 0.44 6.56 -10.37
C GLY A 113 -0.79 6.96 -11.17
N LYS A 114 -0.79 8.20 -11.69
CA LYS A 114 -1.97 8.82 -12.32
C LYS A 114 -2.49 8.04 -13.52
N GLY A 115 -1.61 7.48 -14.34
CA GLY A 115 -1.96 6.64 -15.50
C GLY A 115 -2.64 5.30 -15.13
N TYR A 116 -2.56 4.88 -13.87
CA TYR A 116 -3.15 3.63 -13.39
C TYR A 116 -4.37 3.89 -12.47
N ALA A 117 -4.86 5.13 -12.40
CA ALA A 117 -6.04 5.45 -11.61
C ALA A 117 -7.32 4.85 -12.22
N ALA A 118 -8.32 4.59 -11.39
CA ALA A 118 -9.62 4.04 -11.80
C ALA A 118 -10.28 4.81 -12.97
N ASN A 119 -10.13 6.14 -13.00
CA ASN A 119 -10.67 6.96 -14.08
C ASN A 119 -10.09 6.62 -15.47
N VAL A 120 -8.83 6.19 -15.55
CA VAL A 120 -8.19 5.80 -16.83
C VAL A 120 -8.82 4.52 -17.36
N PHE A 121 -8.99 3.51 -16.49
CA PHE A 121 -9.70 2.27 -16.84
C PHE A 121 -11.16 2.54 -17.18
N ASN A 122 -11.85 3.39 -16.43
CA ASN A 122 -13.23 3.79 -16.74
C ASN A 122 -13.34 4.40 -18.13
N GLY A 123 -12.46 5.35 -18.47
CA GLY A 123 -12.43 5.99 -19.78
C GLY A 123 -12.16 4.99 -20.90
N TYR A 124 -11.18 4.11 -20.70
CA TYR A 124 -10.85 3.06 -21.66
C TYR A 124 -12.02 2.10 -21.93
N PHE A 125 -12.64 1.54 -20.90
CA PHE A 125 -13.76 0.61 -21.08
C PHE A 125 -15.04 1.30 -21.57
N SER A 126 -15.20 2.60 -21.31
CA SER A 126 -16.32 3.39 -21.86
C SER A 126 -16.16 3.65 -23.36
N ASN A 127 -14.92 3.77 -23.85
CA ASN A 127 -14.63 3.95 -25.27
C ASN A 127 -13.29 3.29 -25.67
N PRO A 128 -13.30 1.98 -26.02
CA PRO A 128 -12.07 1.23 -26.33
C PRO A 128 -11.36 1.63 -27.63
N THR A 129 -11.85 2.62 -28.37
CA THR A 129 -11.22 3.09 -29.62
C THR A 129 -9.90 3.81 -29.38
N HIS A 130 -9.74 4.45 -28.23
CA HIS A 130 -8.50 5.11 -27.83
C HIS A 130 -7.96 4.47 -26.56
N ASN A 131 -6.85 3.72 -26.69
CA ASN A 131 -6.19 3.09 -25.55
C ASN A 131 -5.09 4.01 -24.99
N PRO A 132 -5.30 4.65 -23.81
CA PRO A 132 -4.30 5.56 -23.24
C PRO A 132 -2.99 4.84 -22.88
N PHE A 133 -3.02 3.52 -22.63
CA PHE A 133 -1.83 2.74 -22.25
C PHE A 133 -0.84 2.49 -23.41
N LEU A 134 -1.23 2.86 -24.64
CA LEU A 134 -0.35 2.89 -25.81
C LEU A 134 0.45 4.20 -25.92
N ASP A 135 0.13 5.22 -25.12
CA ASP A 135 0.86 6.49 -25.15
C ASP A 135 2.27 6.32 -24.55
N GLU A 136 3.28 6.25 -25.41
CA GLU A 136 4.67 6.10 -24.99
C GLU A 136 5.20 7.33 -24.23
N THR A 137 4.58 8.51 -24.39
CA THR A 137 4.97 9.71 -23.63
C THR A 137 4.56 9.63 -22.17
N LEU A 138 3.50 8.87 -21.86
CA LEU A 138 2.99 8.69 -20.50
C LEU A 138 3.53 7.44 -19.80
N TYR A 139 3.86 6.40 -20.56
CA TYR A 139 4.22 5.09 -20.00
C TYR A 139 5.62 4.59 -20.41
N GLY A 140 6.34 5.33 -21.26
CA GLY A 140 7.60 4.92 -21.86
C GLY A 140 7.43 3.86 -22.97
N SER A 141 8.47 3.64 -23.77
CA SER A 141 8.48 2.57 -24.78
C SER A 141 8.93 1.24 -24.16
N LEU A 142 8.35 0.13 -24.61
CA LEU A 142 8.76 -1.21 -24.16
C LEU A 142 10.05 -1.67 -24.87
N SER A 143 10.30 -1.16 -26.08
CA SER A 143 11.48 -1.51 -26.88
C SER A 143 12.78 -1.02 -26.24
N ALA A 144 12.78 0.13 -25.56
CA ALA A 144 13.99 0.70 -24.95
C ALA A 144 14.57 -0.13 -23.79
N ARG A 145 13.82 -1.08 -23.23
CA ARG A 145 14.28 -1.94 -22.13
C ARG A 145 14.87 -3.28 -22.57
N LEU A 146 14.60 -3.75 -23.78
CA LEU A 146 15.13 -5.04 -24.25
C LEU A 146 16.64 -4.96 -24.55
N ASP A 147 17.10 -3.81 -25.03
CA ASP A 147 18.51 -3.58 -25.41
C ASP A 147 19.45 -3.32 -24.23
N GLN A 148 18.93 -3.15 -23.00
CA GLN A 148 19.75 -2.89 -21.81
C GLN A 148 20.26 -4.17 -21.11
N SER A 149 19.96 -5.36 -21.65
CA SER A 149 20.45 -6.64 -21.11
C SER A 149 21.82 -7.07 -21.65
N ALA A 150 22.43 -6.28 -22.54
CA ALA A 150 23.79 -6.51 -23.03
C ALA A 150 24.59 -5.20 -23.02
N THR A 151 25.69 -5.21 -22.25
CA THR A 151 26.77 -4.22 -22.18
C THR A 151 26.70 -3.24 -20.99
N VAL A 152 27.62 -3.51 -20.06
CA VAL A 152 28.05 -2.64 -18.96
C VAL A 152 28.79 -1.42 -19.53
N HIS A 153 28.27 -0.20 -19.35
CA HIS A 153 29.00 0.97 -18.82
C HIS A 153 28.10 2.23 -18.72
N PRO A 154 28.37 3.16 -17.79
CA PRO A 154 27.43 4.16 -17.31
C PRO A 154 27.64 5.52 -18.00
N SER A 155 26.57 6.16 -18.44
CA SER A 155 26.52 7.62 -18.58
C SER A 155 25.09 8.12 -18.81
N GLN A 156 24.77 9.21 -18.13
CA GLN A 156 23.67 10.15 -18.41
C GLN A 156 22.31 9.82 -17.80
N LEU A 157 22.25 10.01 -16.47
CA LEU A 157 21.06 10.50 -15.79
C LEU A 157 20.63 11.83 -16.43
N ASN A 158 19.44 11.87 -17.02
CA ASN A 158 18.70 13.10 -17.24
C ASN A 158 17.18 12.83 -17.16
N THR A 159 16.60 13.41 -16.10
CA THR A 159 15.27 14.05 -16.07
C THR A 159 14.03 13.18 -16.19
N GLU A 160 13.79 12.31 -15.21
CA GLU A 160 12.43 11.86 -14.81
C GLU A 160 12.27 11.82 -13.28
N GLU A 161 12.86 12.79 -12.57
CA GLU A 161 12.68 12.95 -11.12
C GLU A 161 11.44 13.78 -10.73
N SER A 162 10.66 14.31 -11.69
CA SER A 162 9.52 15.19 -11.35
C SER A 162 8.29 14.44 -10.84
N ASP A 163 8.11 13.17 -11.21
CA ASP A 163 6.95 12.38 -10.80
C ASP A 163 7.16 11.66 -9.46
N ASN A 164 8.42 11.52 -9.01
CA ASN A 164 8.75 11.14 -7.64
C ASN A 164 8.70 12.34 -6.68
N LEU A 165 8.95 13.56 -7.21
CA LEU A 165 8.95 14.80 -6.42
C LEU A 165 7.60 15.10 -5.78
N VAL A 166 6.48 14.72 -6.39
CA VAL A 166 5.15 14.96 -5.81
C VAL A 166 4.80 14.00 -4.67
N ASP A 167 5.25 12.74 -4.73
CA ASP A 167 5.10 11.81 -3.60
C ASP A 167 6.10 12.14 -2.47
N GLU A 168 7.29 12.65 -2.80
CA GLU A 168 8.30 13.13 -1.84
C GLU A 168 7.89 14.47 -1.20
N LEU A 169 7.32 15.41 -1.95
CA LEU A 169 6.85 16.71 -1.44
C LEU A 169 5.59 16.57 -0.55
N ILE A 170 4.74 15.58 -0.82
CA ILE A 170 3.64 15.21 0.10
C ILE A 170 4.19 14.46 1.34
N GLU A 171 5.30 13.71 1.21
CA GLU A 171 6.01 13.11 2.35
C GLU A 171 6.66 14.19 3.25
N ASP A 172 7.28 15.23 2.70
CA ASP A 172 8.00 16.26 3.47
C ASP A 172 7.05 17.21 4.26
N MET A 173 5.86 17.49 3.71
CA MET A 173 4.81 18.22 4.44
C MET A 173 4.12 17.38 5.53
N ALA A 174 4.12 16.04 5.41
CA ALA A 174 3.61 15.15 6.45
C ALA A 174 4.64 14.94 7.58
N ASP A 175 5.94 14.98 7.26
CA ASP A 175 7.03 14.82 8.22
C ASP A 175 7.38 16.14 8.96
N GLY A 176 7.03 17.31 8.39
CA GLY A 176 7.24 18.64 9.00
C GLY A 176 6.33 19.04 10.18
N SER A 177 5.38 18.20 10.59
CA SER A 177 4.48 18.47 11.73
C SER A 177 4.33 17.31 12.74
N PHE A 178 5.03 16.19 12.56
CA PHE A 178 4.83 15.01 13.43
C PHE A 178 6.00 14.69 14.37
N LEU A 179 7.05 15.51 14.38
CA LEU A 179 8.09 15.41 15.41
C LEU A 179 7.75 16.27 16.63
N SER A 180 7.62 15.59 17.77
CA SER A 180 7.44 16.11 19.12
C SER A 180 6.00 16.45 19.55
N THR A 181 5.16 15.42 19.65
CA THR A 181 4.25 15.37 20.80
C THR A 181 4.55 14.11 21.58
N GLY A 182 5.22 14.28 22.72
CA GLY A 182 5.31 13.26 23.75
C GLY A 182 3.90 12.81 24.12
N ASN A 183 3.51 11.65 23.59
CA ASN A 183 2.28 10.99 23.95
C ASN A 183 2.65 9.80 24.82
N ASP A 184 2.85 10.09 26.11
CA ASP A 184 2.83 9.10 27.17
C ASP A 184 1.45 8.44 27.19
N ASP A 185 1.28 7.36 26.42
CA ASP A 185 0.34 6.32 26.80
C ASP A 185 0.87 5.74 28.10
N TRP A 186 0.58 6.43 29.20
CA TRP A 186 1.12 6.11 30.51
C TRP A 186 0.69 4.71 30.95
N LYS A 187 -0.40 4.17 30.38
CA LYS A 187 -0.84 2.79 30.61
C LYS A 187 0.05 1.81 29.85
N GLU A 188 0.33 2.03 28.57
CA GLU A 188 1.31 1.23 27.81
C GLU A 188 2.71 1.35 28.43
N ALA A 189 3.15 2.55 28.81
CA ALA A 189 4.42 2.77 29.49
C ALA A 189 4.47 2.12 30.88
N ALA A 190 3.37 2.12 31.64
CA ALA A 190 3.24 1.40 32.90
C ALA A 190 3.28 -0.12 32.69
N TRP A 191 2.66 -0.63 31.63
CA TRP A 191 2.71 -2.02 31.24
C TRP A 191 4.13 -2.46 30.84
N GLN A 192 4.85 -1.64 30.05
CA GLN A 192 6.27 -1.82 29.73
C GLN A 192 7.17 -1.80 30.98
N ARG A 193 6.86 -0.96 31.98
CA ARG A 193 7.56 -0.95 33.28
C ARG A 193 7.25 -2.21 34.12
N LYS A 194 6.00 -2.69 34.10
CA LYS A 194 5.58 -3.92 34.79
C LYS A 194 6.32 -5.14 34.25
N LEU A 195 6.43 -5.27 32.93
CA LEU A 195 7.19 -6.38 32.32
C LEU A 195 8.68 -6.34 32.64
N ARG A 196 9.32 -5.16 32.61
CA ARG A 196 10.74 -5.02 33.01
C ARG A 196 11.00 -5.39 34.47
N LYS A 197 9.99 -5.29 35.35
CA LYS A 197 10.08 -5.77 36.73
C LYS A 197 9.93 -7.28 36.82
N LEU A 198 9.10 -7.89 35.98
CA LEU A 198 8.89 -9.33 35.94
C LEU A 198 10.05 -10.09 35.27
N SER A 199 10.71 -9.48 34.28
CA SER A 199 11.85 -10.08 33.57
C SER A 199 13.18 -9.97 34.31
N LYS A 200 13.24 -9.25 35.44
CA LYS A 200 14.43 -9.20 36.29
C LYS A 200 14.48 -10.43 37.18
N VAL A 201 15.16 -11.47 36.71
CA VAL A 201 15.57 -12.59 37.56
C VAL A 201 16.43 -12.03 38.69
N ASN A 202 15.92 -12.08 39.92
CA ASN A 202 16.68 -11.71 41.12
C ASN A 202 17.75 -12.78 41.38
N ILE A 203 18.90 -12.66 40.73
CA ILE A 203 20.08 -13.45 41.08
C ILE A 203 20.60 -12.91 42.41
N ARG A 204 20.09 -13.46 43.52
CA ARG A 204 20.67 -13.26 44.85
C ARG A 204 22.06 -13.89 44.83
N ARG A 205 23.12 -13.06 44.72
CA ARG A 205 24.49 -13.48 45.01
C ARG A 205 24.55 -13.91 46.46
N ARG A 206 24.60 -15.22 46.70
CA ARG A 206 24.97 -15.81 47.99
C ARG A 206 26.45 -15.51 48.20
N LYS A 207 26.79 -14.69 49.18
CA LYS A 207 28.19 -14.54 49.64
C LYS A 207 28.54 -15.81 50.42
N HIS A 208 29.62 -16.47 50.01
CA HIS A 208 30.35 -17.46 50.81
C HIS A 208 31.38 -16.72 51.66
#